data_AF-A0A7Y3UBD5-F1
#
_entry.id   AF-A0A7Y3UBD5-F1
#
_cell.length_a   1.000
_cell.length_b   1.000
_cell.length_c   1.000
_cell.angle_alpha   90.00
_cell.angle_beta   90.00
_cell.angle_gamma   90.00
#
_symmetry.space_group_name_H-M   'P 1'
#
loop_
_entity.id
_entity.type
_entity.pdbx_description
1 polymer ?
#
loop_
_entity_poly.entity_id
_entity_poly.type
_entity_poly.pdbx_seq_one_letter_code
_entity_poly.pdbx_strand_id
1 'polypeptide(L)'
;MTNIHPTAIIDPTSEVGRDVEIGPYSVIGPRVRIGDGCALHSHVTITGPSVVGADNVFYPYSVIGADPQDLKFHGENSSLVIGDRNQIREHVTIHRGTDNGGGVTEVGSDNLIMVAAHIAHDCVVGSHCVIANMVMLGGHAVIEDCANIGGGTGVHHYTTIGKLSFVAGLSRVKKDVPPFMKVEGDPLEVRGVNTIALARRQYSEDEISGLKEAYKRLFHHHHRSNGTAAPVVTTTVRNGSRGSNRPPSKGRPSQAIECHPPMSVTIEELMSEYAHLTTVTDLCRSLSQSAEGVHGRSREKTREDSKFATQPK
;
A
#
# COMPACT_ATOMS: atom_id res chain seq x y z
N MET A 1 30.59 19.39 -3.70
CA MET A 1 30.44 20.18 -4.94
C MET A 1 29.45 19.44 -5.81
N THR A 2 28.43 20.11 -6.37
CA THR A 2 27.47 19.49 -7.29
C THR A 2 28.19 19.06 -8.57
N ASN A 3 27.93 17.82 -9.03
CA ASN A 3 28.57 17.24 -10.21
C ASN A 3 27.51 16.86 -11.26
N ILE A 4 27.40 17.67 -12.31
CA ILE A 4 26.37 17.52 -13.35
C ILE A 4 27.05 17.13 -14.65
N HIS A 5 26.70 15.97 -15.19
CA HIS A 5 27.24 15.52 -16.47
C HIS A 5 26.83 16.47 -17.61
N PRO A 6 27.72 16.82 -18.56
CA PRO A 6 27.42 17.80 -19.62
C PRO A 6 26.25 17.44 -20.55
N THR A 7 25.81 16.17 -20.56
CA THR A 7 24.68 15.70 -21.37
C THR A 7 23.36 15.63 -20.60
N ALA A 8 23.34 15.99 -19.31
CA ALA A 8 22.11 16.11 -18.54
C ALA A 8 21.33 17.34 -19.03
N ILE A 9 20.01 17.22 -19.14
CA ILE A 9 19.11 18.31 -19.51
C ILE A 9 18.34 18.72 -18.27
N ILE A 10 18.52 19.97 -17.85
CA ILE A 10 17.93 20.49 -16.62
C ILE A 10 17.14 21.74 -16.98
N ASP A 11 15.85 21.73 -16.68
CA ASP A 11 14.99 22.88 -16.88
C ASP A 11 15.45 24.06 -16.00
N PRO A 12 15.54 25.30 -16.53
CA PRO A 12 15.99 26.46 -15.76
C PRO A 12 15.16 26.82 -14.53
N THR A 13 13.92 26.31 -14.44
CA THR A 13 13.03 26.53 -13.29
C THR A 13 13.17 25.47 -12.20
N SER A 14 14.06 24.49 -12.39
CA SER A 14 14.35 23.49 -11.37
C SER A 14 15.36 23.99 -10.34
N GLU A 15 15.23 23.48 -9.11
CA GLU A 15 16.13 23.79 -8.00
C GLU A 15 16.92 22.54 -7.64
N VAL A 16 18.25 22.62 -7.71
CA VAL A 16 19.16 21.51 -7.39
C VAL A 16 19.95 21.87 -6.14
N GLY A 17 19.89 20.99 -5.13
CA GLY A 17 20.60 21.13 -3.88
C GLY A 17 22.12 21.00 -3.99
N ARG A 18 22.77 21.04 -2.84
CA ARG A 18 24.23 20.91 -2.70
C ARG A 18 24.63 19.45 -2.82
N ASP A 19 25.84 19.23 -3.33
CA ASP A 19 26.47 17.90 -3.38
C ASP A 19 25.63 16.86 -4.16
N VAL A 20 24.78 17.33 -5.08
CA VAL A 20 23.99 16.47 -5.97
C VAL A 20 24.85 15.98 -7.13
N GLU A 21 24.71 14.71 -7.47
CA GLU A 21 25.32 14.10 -8.65
C GLU A 21 24.25 13.80 -9.71
N ILE A 22 24.43 14.27 -10.94
CA ILE A 22 23.51 14.03 -12.06
C ILE A 22 24.26 13.39 -13.21
N GLY A 23 23.92 12.14 -13.49
CA GLY A 23 24.55 11.32 -14.50
C GLY A 23 24.17 11.68 -15.95
N PRO A 24 24.85 11.04 -16.92
CA PRO A 24 24.63 11.29 -18.34
C PRO A 24 23.18 11.08 -18.79
N TYR A 25 22.69 11.96 -19.67
CA TYR A 25 21.39 11.84 -20.33
C TYR A 25 20.18 11.80 -19.39
N SER A 26 20.37 12.20 -18.14
CA SER A 26 19.26 12.42 -17.21
C SER A 26 18.53 13.72 -17.55
N VAL A 27 17.22 13.73 -17.32
CA VAL A 27 16.33 14.86 -17.64
C VAL A 27 15.63 15.29 -16.37
N ILE A 28 15.78 16.57 -16.00
CA ILE A 28 15.07 17.23 -14.91
C ILE A 28 14.14 18.27 -15.52
N GLY A 29 12.84 18.05 -15.39
CA GLY A 29 11.79 18.91 -15.93
C GLY A 29 11.54 20.17 -15.08
N PRO A 30 10.61 21.03 -15.53
CA PRO A 30 10.28 22.28 -14.85
C PRO A 30 9.66 22.04 -13.48
N ARG A 31 9.87 22.99 -12.55
CA ARG A 31 9.28 22.96 -11.19
C ARG A 31 9.62 21.69 -10.39
N VAL A 32 10.82 21.15 -10.61
CA VAL A 32 11.39 20.07 -9.80
C VAL A 32 12.33 20.69 -8.76
N ARG A 33 12.24 20.23 -7.51
CA ARG A 33 13.21 20.55 -6.46
C ARG A 33 13.89 19.28 -5.99
N ILE A 34 15.21 19.24 -6.01
CA ILE A 34 16.03 18.10 -5.58
C ILE A 34 16.84 18.53 -4.35
N GLY A 35 16.68 17.81 -3.24
CA GLY A 35 17.41 18.05 -2.02
C GLY A 35 18.90 17.70 -2.11
N ASP A 36 19.62 18.07 -1.05
CA ASP A 36 21.07 17.88 -0.95
C ASP A 36 21.48 16.39 -1.05
N GLY A 37 22.68 16.12 -1.54
CA GLY A 37 23.29 14.77 -1.51
C GLY A 37 22.64 13.72 -2.41
N CYS A 38 21.64 14.07 -3.22
CA CYS A 38 21.01 13.13 -4.13
C CYS A 38 21.96 12.66 -5.24
N ALA A 39 21.83 11.40 -5.64
CA ALA A 39 22.55 10.82 -6.77
C ALA A 39 21.58 10.32 -7.83
N LEU A 40 21.58 10.95 -9.00
CA LEU A 40 20.85 10.51 -10.17
C LEU A 40 21.85 9.81 -11.09
N HIS A 41 21.71 8.50 -11.28
CA HIS A 41 22.48 7.77 -12.28
C HIS A 41 22.08 8.21 -13.71
N SER A 42 22.69 7.60 -14.73
CA SER A 42 22.39 7.94 -16.12
C SER A 42 20.93 7.65 -16.49
N HIS A 43 20.35 8.43 -17.40
CA HIS A 43 19.00 8.20 -17.94
C HIS A 43 17.88 8.20 -16.88
N VAL A 44 18.04 8.97 -15.81
CA VAL A 44 16.96 9.23 -14.85
C VAL A 44 16.09 10.37 -15.39
N THR A 45 14.78 10.22 -15.34
CA THR A 45 13.82 11.28 -15.71
C THR A 45 13.03 11.70 -14.48
N ILE A 46 13.16 12.97 -14.06
CA ILE A 46 12.31 13.57 -13.03
C ILE A 46 11.54 14.72 -13.65
N THR A 47 10.22 14.66 -13.57
CA THR A 47 9.30 15.69 -14.10
C THR A 47 8.55 16.34 -12.95
N GLY A 48 8.14 17.60 -13.12
CA GLY A 48 7.48 18.36 -12.08
C GLY A 48 6.00 18.63 -12.33
N PRO A 49 5.28 19.16 -11.32
CA PRO A 49 5.79 19.58 -10.01
C PRO A 49 6.20 18.42 -9.10
N SER A 50 7.48 18.39 -8.69
CA SER A 50 8.02 17.34 -7.82
C SER A 50 8.98 17.91 -6.79
N VAL A 51 8.87 17.43 -5.55
CA VAL A 51 9.76 17.77 -4.44
C VAL A 51 10.44 16.49 -3.98
N VAL A 52 11.76 16.45 -4.04
CA VAL A 52 12.58 15.32 -3.62
C VAL A 52 13.45 15.78 -2.46
N GLY A 53 13.42 15.04 -1.35
CA GLY A 53 14.26 15.27 -0.18
C GLY A 53 15.74 14.95 -0.42
N ALA A 54 16.50 14.79 0.66
CA ALA A 54 17.94 14.63 0.61
C ALA A 54 18.40 13.16 0.46
N ASP A 55 19.62 12.96 -0.02
CA ASP A 55 20.34 11.68 -0.02
C ASP A 55 19.61 10.53 -0.75
N ASN A 56 18.73 10.85 -1.70
CA ASN A 56 18.04 9.86 -2.51
C ASN A 56 18.95 9.36 -3.64
N VAL A 57 18.84 8.08 -3.99
CA VAL A 57 19.57 7.47 -5.12
C VAL A 57 18.59 6.99 -6.16
N PHE A 58 18.68 7.53 -7.37
CA PHE A 58 17.84 7.18 -8.51
C PHE A 58 18.65 6.41 -9.55
N TYR A 59 18.23 5.20 -9.86
CA TYR A 59 18.90 4.30 -10.80
C TYR A 59 18.38 4.46 -12.23
N PRO A 60 19.12 3.97 -13.24
CA PRO A 60 18.81 4.23 -14.64
C PRO A 60 17.39 3.88 -15.07
N TYR A 61 16.84 4.72 -15.95
CA TYR A 61 15.51 4.57 -16.56
C TYR A 61 14.35 4.64 -15.57
N SER A 62 14.58 5.13 -14.34
CA SER A 62 13.49 5.52 -13.46
C SER A 62 12.81 6.80 -13.98
N VAL A 63 11.48 6.85 -13.89
CA VAL A 63 10.64 7.96 -14.34
C VAL A 63 9.78 8.44 -13.17
N ILE A 64 10.06 9.66 -12.71
CA ILE A 64 9.59 10.19 -11.43
C ILE A 64 8.78 11.47 -11.66
N GLY A 65 7.60 11.54 -11.05
CA GLY A 65 6.71 12.71 -11.12
C GLY A 65 5.88 12.83 -12.40
N ALA A 66 5.91 11.82 -13.26
CA ALA A 66 5.20 11.85 -14.53
C ALA A 66 3.68 11.89 -14.33
N ASP A 67 2.97 12.28 -15.38
CA ASP A 67 1.52 12.37 -15.39
C ASP A 67 0.86 11.04 -14.99
N PRO A 68 -0.22 11.10 -14.20
CA PRO A 68 -0.95 9.92 -13.79
C PRO A 68 -1.59 9.24 -15.01
N GLN A 69 -1.74 7.92 -14.93
CA GLN A 69 -2.43 7.11 -15.95
C GLN A 69 -3.95 7.04 -15.70
N ASP A 70 -4.51 8.05 -15.04
CA ASP A 70 -5.95 8.21 -14.88
C ASP A 70 -6.51 8.95 -16.10
N LEU A 71 -7.53 8.39 -16.73
CA LEU A 71 -8.20 9.00 -17.90
C LEU A 71 -8.88 10.34 -17.57
N LYS A 72 -9.08 10.63 -16.28
CA LYS A 72 -9.65 11.89 -15.78
C LYS A 72 -8.61 13.00 -15.67
N PHE A 73 -7.32 12.68 -15.75
CA PHE A 73 -6.27 13.65 -15.68
C PHE A 73 -6.22 14.48 -16.97
N HIS A 74 -6.28 15.79 -16.83
CA HIS A 74 -6.35 16.76 -17.91
C HIS A 74 -5.30 17.87 -17.76
N GLY A 75 -4.23 17.61 -17.01
CA GLY A 75 -3.14 18.56 -16.78
C GLY A 75 -3.37 19.46 -15.58
N GLU A 76 -4.26 19.07 -14.67
CA GLU A 76 -4.50 19.78 -13.41
C GLU A 76 -3.22 19.93 -12.56
N ASN A 77 -3.30 20.80 -11.56
CA ASN A 77 -2.16 21.12 -10.71
C ASN A 77 -1.99 20.09 -9.59
N SER A 78 -1.39 18.96 -9.94
CA SER A 78 -0.97 17.94 -8.99
C SER A 78 0.56 17.84 -8.88
N SER A 79 1.02 17.17 -7.82
CA SER A 79 2.42 17.10 -7.45
C SER A 79 2.86 15.72 -6.94
N LEU A 80 4.16 15.55 -6.81
CA LEU A 80 4.81 14.44 -6.12
C LEU A 80 5.72 14.98 -5.01
N VAL A 81 5.69 14.32 -3.85
CA VAL A 81 6.60 14.57 -2.74
C VAL A 81 7.30 13.28 -2.36
N ILE A 82 8.64 13.29 -2.35
CA ILE A 82 9.50 12.19 -1.91
C ILE A 82 10.36 12.70 -0.75
N GLY A 83 10.43 11.92 0.34
CA GLY A 83 11.30 12.17 1.48
C GLY A 83 12.77 11.92 1.18
N ASP A 84 13.50 11.40 2.17
CA ASP A 84 14.95 11.31 2.15
C ASP A 84 15.45 9.87 2.05
N ARG A 85 16.70 9.67 1.61
CA ARG A 85 17.44 8.39 1.73
C ARG A 85 16.74 7.19 1.08
N ASN A 86 15.91 7.42 0.07
CA ASN A 86 15.29 6.36 -0.71
C ASN A 86 16.26 5.81 -1.76
N GLN A 87 16.20 4.50 -2.00
CA GLN A 87 16.84 3.84 -3.12
C GLN A 87 15.79 3.47 -4.16
N ILE A 88 15.77 4.19 -5.27
CA ILE A 88 14.79 4.06 -6.34
C ILE A 88 15.45 3.40 -7.54
N ARG A 89 15.20 2.10 -7.68
CA ARG A 89 15.89 1.22 -8.63
C ARG A 89 15.45 1.45 -10.07
N GLU A 90 16.07 0.68 -10.95
CA GLU A 90 15.94 0.77 -12.39
C GLU A 90 14.49 0.61 -12.82
N HIS A 91 14.04 1.37 -13.82
CA HIS A 91 12.68 1.29 -14.38
C HIS A 91 11.54 1.54 -13.39
N VAL A 92 11.81 2.05 -12.18
CA VAL A 92 10.75 2.46 -11.26
C VAL A 92 9.97 3.61 -11.87
N THR A 93 8.64 3.58 -11.72
CA THR A 93 7.75 4.66 -12.12
C THR A 93 6.97 5.17 -10.91
N ILE A 94 6.96 6.48 -10.70
CA ILE A 94 6.20 7.14 -9.63
C ILE A 94 5.45 8.31 -10.26
N HIS A 95 4.12 8.26 -10.24
CA HIS A 95 3.30 9.29 -10.86
C HIS A 95 2.79 10.29 -9.82
N ARG A 96 2.64 11.55 -10.23
CA ARG A 96 2.03 12.60 -9.39
C ARG A 96 0.54 12.33 -9.15
N GLY A 97 -0.05 13.06 -8.21
CA GLY A 97 -1.45 12.88 -7.84
C GLY A 97 -2.45 13.35 -8.91
N THR A 98 -3.71 13.38 -8.54
CA THR A 98 -4.85 13.91 -9.32
C THR A 98 -5.70 14.81 -8.44
N ASP A 99 -6.44 15.75 -9.02
CA ASP A 99 -7.33 16.64 -8.24
C ASP A 99 -8.39 15.85 -7.44
N ASN A 100 -8.83 14.70 -7.97
CA ASN A 100 -9.84 13.85 -7.31
C ASN A 100 -9.27 13.00 -6.15
N GLY A 101 -7.94 12.89 -6.05
CA GLY A 101 -7.25 12.01 -5.10
C GLY A 101 -6.50 12.74 -3.99
N GLY A 102 -6.51 14.08 -4.00
CA GLY A 102 -5.80 14.93 -3.04
C GLY A 102 -4.68 15.76 -3.67
N GLY A 103 -4.40 15.58 -4.97
CA GLY A 103 -3.46 16.39 -5.73
C GLY A 103 -1.99 16.05 -5.48
N VAL A 104 -1.70 15.02 -4.68
CA VAL A 104 -0.33 14.67 -4.29
C VAL A 104 -0.16 13.17 -4.15
N THR A 105 0.91 12.66 -4.74
CA THR A 105 1.49 11.36 -4.37
C THR A 105 2.61 11.61 -3.37
N GLU A 106 2.64 10.86 -2.28
CA GLU A 106 3.61 11.02 -1.20
C GLU A 106 4.42 9.73 -0.99
N VAL A 107 5.74 9.87 -0.89
CA VAL A 107 6.66 8.79 -0.54
C VAL A 107 7.53 9.29 0.61
N GLY A 108 7.58 8.53 1.71
CA GLY A 108 8.40 8.85 2.87
C GLY A 108 9.89 8.64 2.66
N SER A 109 10.58 8.25 3.72
CA SER A 109 12.04 8.15 3.74
C SER A 109 12.54 6.71 3.91
N ASP A 110 13.81 6.49 3.58
CA ASP A 110 14.52 5.24 3.85
C ASP A 110 13.87 4.00 3.19
N ASN A 111 13.18 4.19 2.06
CA ASN A 111 12.56 3.09 1.33
C ASN A 111 13.51 2.46 0.32
N LEU A 112 13.35 1.15 0.09
CA LEU A 112 13.92 0.46 -1.06
C LEU A 112 12.80 0.14 -2.06
N ILE A 113 12.83 0.80 -3.21
CA ILE A 113 11.86 0.60 -4.29
C ILE A 113 12.58 -0.07 -5.44
N MET A 114 12.34 -1.36 -5.62
CA MET A 114 13.11 -2.22 -6.52
C MET A 114 12.63 -2.18 -7.97
N VAL A 115 13.36 -2.88 -8.83
CA VAL A 115 13.29 -2.76 -10.30
C VAL A 115 11.87 -2.89 -10.83
N ALA A 116 11.47 -1.93 -11.67
CA ALA A 116 10.18 -1.89 -12.34
C ALA A 116 8.96 -1.89 -11.40
N ALA A 117 9.13 -1.47 -10.14
CA ALA A 117 7.98 -1.17 -9.30
C ALA A 117 7.23 0.07 -9.82
N HIS A 118 5.92 0.06 -9.69
CA HIS A 118 5.04 1.16 -10.08
C HIS A 118 4.29 1.70 -8.86
N ILE A 119 4.40 3.00 -8.65
CA ILE A 119 3.62 3.77 -7.68
C ILE A 119 2.69 4.69 -8.48
N ALA A 120 1.40 4.35 -8.49
CA ALA A 120 0.38 5.14 -9.17
C ALA A 120 0.11 6.47 -8.45
N HIS A 121 -0.80 7.23 -9.06
CA HIS A 121 -1.26 8.50 -8.55
C HIS A 121 -1.91 8.40 -7.17
N ASP A 122 -1.74 9.46 -6.37
CA ASP A 122 -2.36 9.65 -5.07
C ASP A 122 -2.03 8.56 -4.04
N CYS A 123 -0.97 7.79 -4.30
CA CYS A 123 -0.48 6.83 -3.32
C CYS A 123 0.18 7.57 -2.16
N VAL A 124 0.10 6.98 -0.97
CA VAL A 124 0.83 7.41 0.21
C VAL A 124 1.70 6.25 0.66
N VAL A 125 3.01 6.37 0.49
CA VAL A 125 3.99 5.38 0.93
C VAL A 125 4.72 5.97 2.13
N GLY A 126 4.74 5.24 3.25
CA GLY A 126 5.44 5.61 4.46
C GLY A 126 6.96 5.46 4.33
N SER A 127 7.61 5.16 5.45
CA SER A 127 9.07 5.05 5.56
C SER A 127 9.54 3.63 5.86
N HIS A 128 10.78 3.33 5.51
CA HIS A 128 11.43 2.02 5.73
C HIS A 128 10.73 0.84 5.04
N CYS A 129 9.97 1.08 3.97
CA CYS A 129 9.29 0.06 3.19
C CYS A 129 10.26 -0.63 2.22
N VAL A 130 9.97 -1.90 1.92
CA VAL A 130 10.62 -2.62 0.81
C VAL A 130 9.56 -3.00 -0.21
N ILE A 131 9.63 -2.37 -1.38
CA ILE A 131 8.76 -2.63 -2.52
C ILE A 131 9.58 -3.39 -3.55
N ALA A 132 9.38 -4.71 -3.64
CA ALA A 132 10.21 -5.57 -4.47
C ALA A 132 9.90 -5.44 -5.97
N ASN A 133 10.67 -6.15 -6.79
CA ASN A 133 10.63 -6.03 -8.25
C ASN A 133 9.20 -6.22 -8.79
N MET A 134 8.82 -5.38 -9.75
CA MET A 134 7.53 -5.48 -10.46
C MET A 134 6.29 -5.45 -9.55
N VAL A 135 6.40 -4.88 -8.34
CA VAL A 135 5.21 -4.55 -7.55
C VAL A 135 4.44 -3.43 -8.23
N MET A 136 3.14 -3.58 -8.37
CA MET A 136 2.27 -2.59 -9.01
C MET A 136 1.25 -2.08 -8.02
N LEU A 137 1.40 -0.82 -7.60
CA LEU A 137 0.43 -0.14 -6.75
C LEU A 137 -0.60 0.59 -7.62
N GLY A 138 -1.88 0.26 -7.47
CA GLY A 138 -2.97 1.03 -8.08
C GLY A 138 -3.19 2.37 -7.37
N GLY A 139 -3.89 3.29 -8.03
CA GLY A 139 -4.10 4.65 -7.51
C GLY A 139 -4.72 4.69 -6.11
N HIS A 140 -4.37 5.71 -5.33
CA HIS A 140 -4.84 5.91 -3.96
C HIS A 140 -4.45 4.81 -2.96
N ALA A 141 -3.49 3.93 -3.29
CA ALA A 141 -3.02 2.91 -2.36
C ALA A 141 -2.22 3.55 -1.20
N VAL A 142 -2.35 2.99 0.00
CA VAL A 142 -1.59 3.41 1.17
C VAL A 142 -0.66 2.29 1.59
N ILE A 143 0.64 2.56 1.70
CA ILE A 143 1.64 1.63 2.19
C ILE A 143 2.20 2.20 3.49
N GLU A 144 1.86 1.60 4.62
CA GLU A 144 2.30 2.10 5.92
C GLU A 144 3.74 1.69 6.24
N ASP A 145 4.33 2.35 7.24
CA ASP A 145 5.74 2.20 7.59
C ASP A 145 6.20 0.75 7.75
N CYS A 146 7.41 0.47 7.28
CA CYS A 146 8.06 -0.83 7.37
C CYS A 146 7.30 -2.00 6.72
N ALA A 147 6.31 -1.74 5.87
CA ALA A 147 5.68 -2.78 5.09
C ALA A 147 6.64 -3.35 4.03
N ASN A 148 6.59 -4.67 3.84
CA ASN A 148 7.38 -5.37 2.84
C ASN A 148 6.45 -6.04 1.82
N ILE A 149 6.64 -5.73 0.54
CA ILE A 149 5.82 -6.24 -0.55
C ILE A 149 6.70 -7.05 -1.49
N GLY A 150 6.43 -8.35 -1.58
CA GLY A 150 7.16 -9.29 -2.42
C GLY A 150 6.92 -9.05 -3.91
N GLY A 151 7.89 -9.47 -4.73
CA GLY A 151 7.92 -9.12 -6.15
C GLY A 151 6.73 -9.64 -6.95
N GLY A 152 6.35 -8.89 -7.98
CA GLY A 152 5.21 -9.21 -8.85
C GLY A 152 3.84 -9.09 -8.19
N THR A 153 3.77 -8.53 -6.99
CA THR A 153 2.48 -8.32 -6.29
C THR A 153 1.70 -7.20 -6.96
N GLY A 154 0.42 -7.46 -7.25
CA GLY A 154 -0.52 -6.43 -7.67
C GLY A 154 -1.36 -5.94 -6.50
N VAL A 155 -1.35 -4.63 -6.23
CA VAL A 155 -2.14 -3.97 -5.18
C VAL A 155 -3.25 -3.14 -5.82
N HIS A 156 -4.49 -3.46 -5.51
CA HIS A 156 -5.65 -2.78 -6.07
C HIS A 156 -5.77 -1.34 -5.54
N HIS A 157 -6.32 -0.45 -6.35
CA HIS A 157 -6.55 0.95 -5.96
C HIS A 157 -7.32 1.08 -4.62
N TYR A 158 -7.00 2.12 -3.85
CA TYR A 158 -7.46 2.40 -2.47
C TYR A 158 -7.02 1.41 -1.38
N THR A 159 -6.33 0.32 -1.71
CA THR A 159 -5.96 -0.67 -0.70
C THR A 159 -4.90 -0.13 0.26
N THR A 160 -5.03 -0.43 1.55
CA THR A 160 -3.93 -0.23 2.50
C THR A 160 -3.11 -1.48 2.71
N ILE A 161 -1.79 -1.35 2.70
CA ILE A 161 -0.84 -2.34 3.20
C ILE A 161 -0.34 -1.87 4.57
N GLY A 162 -0.79 -2.53 5.63
CA GLY A 162 -0.57 -2.08 6.99
C GLY A 162 0.88 -2.16 7.48
N LYS A 163 1.17 -1.39 8.52
CA LYS A 163 2.51 -1.23 9.12
C LYS A 163 3.13 -2.58 9.44
N LEU A 164 4.41 -2.75 9.14
CA LEU A 164 5.16 -3.99 9.41
C LEU A 164 4.53 -5.28 8.86
N SER A 165 3.59 -5.17 7.93
CA SER A 165 3.05 -6.33 7.25
C SER A 165 4.06 -6.90 6.24
N PHE A 166 3.83 -8.14 5.83
CA PHE A 166 4.59 -8.79 4.77
C PHE A 166 3.62 -9.40 3.77
N VAL A 167 3.69 -8.94 2.52
CA VAL A 167 2.94 -9.50 1.40
C VAL A 167 3.89 -10.41 0.62
N ALA A 168 3.57 -11.70 0.54
CA ALA A 168 4.34 -12.64 -0.26
C ALA A 168 4.32 -12.27 -1.74
N GLY A 169 5.38 -12.60 -2.48
CA GLY A 169 5.46 -12.34 -3.91
C GLY A 169 4.36 -13.02 -4.72
N LEU A 170 4.09 -12.51 -5.91
CA LEU A 170 3.03 -12.99 -6.81
C LEU A 170 1.63 -13.02 -6.18
N SER A 171 1.38 -12.21 -5.14
CA SER A 171 0.07 -12.08 -4.50
C SER A 171 -0.81 -11.07 -5.23
N ARG A 172 -2.14 -11.22 -5.07
CA ARG A 172 -3.11 -10.25 -5.59
C ARG A 172 -3.91 -9.61 -4.46
N VAL A 173 -3.53 -8.39 -4.09
CA VAL A 173 -4.14 -7.68 -2.97
C VAL A 173 -5.36 -6.89 -3.43
N LYS A 174 -6.56 -7.36 -3.04
CA LYS A 174 -7.86 -6.74 -3.38
C LYS A 174 -8.55 -6.08 -2.17
N LYS A 175 -7.99 -6.25 -0.97
CA LYS A 175 -8.49 -5.81 0.33
C LYS A 175 -7.31 -5.41 1.20
N ASP A 176 -7.57 -4.62 2.24
CA ASP A 176 -6.54 -4.14 3.13
C ASP A 176 -5.77 -5.29 3.80
N VAL A 177 -4.46 -5.11 3.94
CA VAL A 177 -3.57 -6.03 4.65
C VAL A 177 -3.41 -5.51 6.07
N PRO A 178 -3.82 -6.26 7.11
CA PRO A 178 -3.72 -5.80 8.49
C PRO A 178 -2.25 -5.59 8.90
N PRO A 179 -1.96 -4.62 9.79
CA PRO A 179 -0.62 -4.38 10.27
C PRO A 179 -0.08 -5.61 11.00
N PHE A 180 1.24 -5.76 10.97
CA PHE A 180 2.00 -6.85 11.59
C PHE A 180 1.69 -8.25 11.05
N MET A 181 0.86 -8.39 10.02
CA MET A 181 0.48 -9.69 9.46
C MET A 181 1.27 -10.06 8.22
N LYS A 182 1.39 -11.37 7.98
CA LYS A 182 1.86 -11.95 6.72
C LYS A 182 0.66 -12.37 5.89
N VAL A 183 0.66 -12.04 4.62
CA VAL A 183 -0.39 -12.44 3.67
C VAL A 183 0.19 -13.07 2.42
N GLU A 184 -0.57 -13.96 1.79
CA GLU A 184 -0.12 -14.68 0.59
C GLU A 184 -1.29 -15.17 -0.27
N GLY A 185 -1.12 -15.12 -1.60
CA GLY A 185 -1.93 -15.86 -2.58
C GLY A 185 -2.96 -15.04 -3.38
N ASP A 186 -3.71 -15.75 -4.23
CA ASP A 186 -4.97 -15.33 -4.84
C ASP A 186 -5.94 -16.54 -4.80
N PRO A 187 -6.90 -16.59 -3.87
CA PRO A 187 -7.30 -15.53 -2.96
C PRO A 187 -6.23 -15.20 -1.91
N LEU A 188 -6.12 -13.92 -1.56
CA LEU A 188 -5.20 -13.43 -0.53
C LEU A 188 -5.71 -13.84 0.86
N GLU A 189 -4.86 -14.50 1.64
CA GLU A 189 -5.19 -14.93 3.00
C GLU A 189 -4.14 -14.45 4.02
N VAL A 190 -4.59 -14.19 5.25
CA VAL A 190 -3.70 -13.90 6.38
C VAL A 190 -3.09 -15.21 6.88
N ARG A 191 -1.75 -15.32 6.81
CA ARG A 191 -1.00 -16.54 7.13
C ARG A 191 -0.43 -16.56 8.55
N GLY A 192 -0.47 -15.44 9.25
CA GLY A 192 0.03 -15.31 10.63
C GLY A 192 0.74 -13.99 10.88
N VAL A 193 1.25 -13.83 12.09
CA VAL A 193 2.01 -12.64 12.51
C VAL A 193 3.40 -12.62 11.86
N ASN A 194 3.87 -11.43 11.48
CA ASN A 194 5.21 -11.16 10.97
C ASN A 194 6.24 -11.10 12.11
N THR A 195 6.37 -12.23 12.81
CA THR A 195 7.24 -12.36 13.99
C THR A 195 8.71 -12.06 13.67
N ILE A 196 9.15 -12.31 12.43
CA ILE A 196 10.53 -12.03 12.00
C ILE A 196 10.80 -10.52 11.99
N ALA A 197 9.89 -9.71 11.40
CA ALA A 197 10.08 -8.26 11.37
C ALA A 197 9.98 -7.64 12.77
N LEU A 198 9.03 -8.11 13.59
CA LEU A 198 8.88 -7.67 14.98
C LEU A 198 10.14 -7.97 15.81
N ALA A 199 10.67 -9.19 15.73
CA ALA A 199 11.88 -9.57 16.46
C ALA A 199 13.11 -8.77 16.02
N ARG A 200 13.29 -8.55 14.70
CA ARG A 200 14.38 -7.72 14.17
C ARG A 200 14.30 -6.25 14.63
N ARG A 201 13.10 -5.80 15.02
CA ARG A 201 12.84 -4.46 15.57
C ARG A 201 12.70 -4.46 17.09
N GLN A 202 13.04 -5.56 17.74
CA GLN A 202 13.11 -5.66 19.21
C GLN A 202 11.78 -5.37 19.91
N TYR A 203 10.64 -5.69 19.27
CA TYR A 203 9.35 -5.73 19.98
C TYR A 203 9.40 -6.79 21.08
N SER A 204 8.74 -6.52 22.21
CA SER A 204 8.73 -7.42 23.36
C SER A 204 8.06 -8.76 23.04
N GLU A 205 8.40 -9.80 23.81
CA GLU A 205 7.74 -11.10 23.71
C GLU A 205 6.23 -11.00 23.98
N ASP A 206 5.83 -10.10 24.88
CA ASP A 206 4.41 -9.84 25.20
C ASP A 206 3.65 -9.26 24.01
N GLU A 207 4.20 -8.26 23.30
CA GLU A 207 3.60 -7.69 22.09
C GLU A 207 3.45 -8.77 21.00
N ILE A 208 4.49 -9.58 20.79
CA ILE A 208 4.47 -10.66 19.80
C ILE A 208 3.45 -11.75 20.19
N SER A 209 3.38 -12.11 21.47
CA SER A 209 2.45 -13.12 22.00
C SER A 209 1.00 -12.63 21.89
N GLY A 210 0.74 -11.37 22.27
CA GLY A 210 -0.56 -10.72 22.14
C GLY A 210 -1.04 -10.69 20.69
N LEU A 211 -0.17 -10.32 19.73
CA LEU A 211 -0.50 -10.39 18.30
C LEU A 211 -0.82 -11.81 17.82
N LYS A 212 -0.08 -12.82 18.30
CA LYS A 212 -0.36 -14.22 17.94
C LYS A 212 -1.73 -14.64 18.45
N GLU A 213 -2.11 -14.19 19.63
CA GLU A 213 -3.41 -14.48 20.20
C GLU A 213 -4.53 -13.74 19.46
N ALA A 214 -4.35 -12.44 19.20
CA ALA A 214 -5.25 -11.67 18.34
C ALA A 214 -5.43 -12.32 16.96
N TYR A 215 -4.33 -12.78 16.32
CA TYR A 215 -4.39 -13.48 15.04
C TYR A 215 -5.25 -14.75 15.10
N LYS A 216 -5.13 -15.55 16.16
CA LYS A 216 -5.95 -16.77 16.32
C LYS A 216 -7.43 -16.42 16.39
N ARG A 217 -7.79 -15.47 17.25
CA ARG A 217 -9.19 -15.07 17.49
C ARG A 217 -9.82 -14.41 16.26
N LEU A 218 -9.05 -13.61 15.52
CA LEU A 218 -9.54 -12.86 14.35
C LEU A 218 -9.57 -13.67 13.04
N PHE A 219 -8.57 -14.52 12.78
CA PHE A 219 -8.36 -15.10 11.45
C PHE A 219 -8.36 -16.63 11.41
N HIS A 220 -7.93 -17.32 12.48
CA HIS A 220 -7.74 -18.79 12.44
C HIS A 220 -9.07 -19.56 12.43
N HIS A 221 -10.11 -19.08 13.10
CA HIS A 221 -11.39 -19.80 13.19
C HIS A 221 -12.27 -19.69 11.94
N HIS A 222 -12.02 -18.70 11.08
CA HIS A 222 -12.72 -18.57 9.79
C HIS A 222 -12.25 -19.57 8.73
N HIS A 223 -11.16 -20.32 8.96
CA HIS A 223 -10.70 -21.36 8.03
C HIS A 223 -11.43 -22.71 8.18
N ARG A 224 -12.15 -22.96 9.29
CA ARG A 224 -12.81 -24.26 9.55
C ARG A 224 -14.29 -24.29 9.16
N SER A 225 -14.90 -23.13 8.91
CA SER A 225 -16.29 -23.01 8.49
C SER A 225 -16.39 -22.71 7.00
N ASN A 226 -16.53 -23.81 6.24
CA ASN A 226 -16.90 -23.89 4.82
C ASN A 226 -15.75 -23.89 3.80
N GLY A 227 -15.75 -24.90 2.91
CA GLY A 227 -15.13 -24.87 1.58
C GLY A 227 -15.78 -23.84 0.64
N THR A 228 -16.17 -22.69 1.17
CA THR A 228 -16.61 -21.49 0.48
C THR A 228 -16.08 -20.32 1.30
N ALA A 229 -15.21 -19.53 0.67
CA ALA A 229 -14.62 -18.26 1.10
C ALA A 229 -15.08 -17.69 2.46
N ALA A 230 -14.09 -17.34 3.30
CA ALA A 230 -14.25 -16.59 4.55
C ALA A 230 -15.28 -15.45 4.41
N PRO A 231 -16.09 -15.18 5.47
CA PRO A 231 -17.11 -14.16 5.39
C PRO A 231 -16.48 -12.80 5.13
N VAL A 232 -16.85 -12.28 3.98
CA VAL A 232 -16.62 -10.94 3.52
C VAL A 232 -17.37 -9.99 4.44
N VAL A 233 -16.71 -8.95 4.96
CA VAL A 233 -17.41 -7.73 5.40
C VAL A 233 -17.97 -7.06 4.14
N THR A 234 -19.14 -7.53 3.72
CA THR A 234 -20.01 -6.89 2.74
C THR A 234 -21.40 -6.84 3.36
N THR A 235 -21.79 -5.67 3.82
CA THR A 235 -23.20 -5.31 4.02
C THR A 235 -23.86 -5.29 2.65
N THR A 236 -24.47 -6.41 2.27
CA THR A 236 -25.39 -6.47 1.14
C THR A 236 -26.71 -7.02 1.63
N VAL A 237 -27.71 -6.15 1.72
CA VAL A 237 -29.12 -6.52 1.89
C VAL A 237 -29.51 -7.36 0.68
N ARG A 238 -29.77 -8.66 0.86
CA ARG A 238 -30.30 -9.53 -0.19
C ARG A 238 -31.82 -9.37 -0.26
N ASN A 239 -32.30 -8.80 -1.37
CA ASN A 239 -33.67 -8.98 -1.83
C ASN A 239 -33.75 -10.17 -2.79
N GLY A 240 -34.79 -11.00 -2.64
CA GLY A 240 -35.39 -11.72 -3.75
C GLY A 240 -34.95 -13.17 -4.00
N SER A 241 -35.86 -14.08 -3.65
CA SER A 241 -35.93 -15.52 -3.92
C SER A 241 -35.71 -15.96 -5.38
N ARG A 242 -35.01 -17.09 -5.59
CA ARG A 242 -35.39 -18.16 -6.55
C ARG A 242 -34.99 -19.53 -5.99
N GLY A 243 -35.97 -20.44 -5.93
CA GLY A 243 -35.83 -21.78 -5.41
C GLY A 243 -35.09 -22.74 -6.35
N SER A 244 -34.45 -23.75 -5.79
CA SER A 244 -34.04 -24.95 -6.51
C SER A 244 -34.28 -26.18 -5.62
N ASN A 245 -35.01 -27.15 -6.16
CA ASN A 245 -35.32 -28.43 -5.53
C ASN A 245 -34.10 -29.36 -5.58
N ARG A 246 -33.57 -29.76 -4.42
CA ARG A 246 -32.70 -30.94 -4.27
C ARG A 246 -33.16 -31.77 -3.07
N PRO A 247 -33.16 -33.11 -3.15
CA PRO A 247 -33.64 -33.97 -2.07
C PRO A 247 -32.62 -34.03 -0.91
N PRO A 248 -33.07 -34.31 0.34
CA PRO A 248 -32.20 -34.24 1.51
C PRO A 248 -31.29 -35.48 1.61
N SER A 249 -29.99 -35.28 1.74
CA SER A 249 -29.04 -36.33 2.11
C SER A 249 -29.05 -36.57 3.62
N LYS A 250 -29.06 -37.85 4.02
CA LYS A 250 -29.08 -38.33 5.42
C LYS A 250 -27.98 -37.66 6.27
N GLY A 251 -28.40 -37.04 7.38
CA GLY A 251 -27.57 -36.22 8.25
C GLY A 251 -26.52 -37.02 9.04
N ARG A 252 -25.31 -36.45 9.14
CA ARG A 252 -24.38 -36.70 10.24
C ARG A 252 -24.86 -35.93 11.48
N PRO A 253 -24.58 -36.40 12.71
CA PRO A 253 -24.93 -35.66 13.92
C PRO A 253 -24.32 -34.26 13.85
N SER A 254 -25.18 -33.23 13.99
CA SER A 254 -24.78 -31.84 14.03
C SER A 254 -23.89 -31.62 15.25
N GLN A 255 -22.59 -31.45 15.04
CA GLN A 255 -21.74 -30.78 16.02
C GLN A 255 -22.39 -29.41 16.28
N ALA A 256 -22.56 -29.07 17.56
CA ALA A 256 -23.05 -27.76 17.95
C ALA A 256 -22.22 -26.70 17.22
N ILE A 257 -22.87 -25.89 16.39
CA ILE A 257 -22.24 -24.75 15.76
C ILE A 257 -22.02 -23.77 16.91
N GLU A 258 -20.81 -23.75 17.47
CA GLU A 258 -20.39 -22.66 18.35
C GLU A 258 -20.58 -21.37 17.55
N CYS A 259 -21.58 -20.58 17.94
CA CYS A 259 -21.87 -19.31 17.30
C CYS A 259 -20.75 -18.36 17.70
N HIS A 260 -19.72 -18.27 16.86
CA HIS A 260 -18.59 -17.39 17.12
C HIS A 260 -19.07 -15.93 17.18
N PRO A 261 -18.49 -15.12 18.09
CA PRO A 261 -18.79 -13.71 18.14
C PRO A 261 -18.45 -13.06 16.80
N PRO A 262 -19.22 -12.05 16.35
CA PRO A 262 -18.84 -11.21 15.23
C PRO A 262 -17.44 -10.62 15.43
N MET A 263 -16.70 -10.41 14.34
CA MET A 263 -15.34 -9.84 14.40
C MET A 263 -15.27 -8.53 15.19
N SER A 264 -16.33 -7.71 15.15
CA SER A 264 -16.44 -6.47 15.94
C SER A 264 -16.39 -6.73 17.45
N VAL A 265 -17.08 -7.77 17.93
CA VAL A 265 -17.08 -8.15 19.35
C VAL A 265 -15.70 -8.67 19.74
N THR A 266 -15.07 -9.49 18.90
CA THR A 266 -13.69 -9.96 19.14
C THR A 266 -12.70 -8.79 19.18
N ILE A 267 -12.88 -7.77 18.35
CA ILE A 267 -12.06 -6.56 18.39
C ILE A 267 -12.25 -5.81 19.71
N GLU A 268 -13.48 -5.61 20.19
CA GLU A 268 -13.75 -4.95 21.48
C GLU A 268 -13.12 -5.71 22.66
N GLU A 269 -13.23 -7.03 22.68
CA GLU A 269 -12.61 -7.89 23.69
C GLU A 269 -11.09 -7.77 23.68
N LEU A 270 -10.46 -7.85 22.50
CA LEU A 270 -9.01 -7.70 22.34
C LEU A 270 -8.53 -6.31 22.76
N MET A 271 -9.28 -5.26 22.39
CA MET A 271 -8.98 -3.89 22.78
C MET A 271 -9.05 -3.68 24.30
N SER A 272 -9.95 -4.39 24.99
CA SER A 272 -10.06 -4.34 26.46
C SER A 272 -8.97 -5.17 27.14
N GLU A 273 -8.75 -6.42 26.71
CA GLU A 273 -7.80 -7.36 27.34
C GLU A 273 -6.34 -6.93 27.13
N TYR A 274 -6.03 -6.44 25.93
CA TYR A 274 -4.68 -6.07 25.51
C TYR A 274 -4.51 -4.55 25.34
N ALA A 275 -5.27 -3.74 26.09
CA ALA A 275 -5.18 -2.27 26.05
C ALA A 275 -3.76 -1.72 26.30
N HIS A 276 -2.93 -2.50 27.00
CA HIS A 276 -1.53 -2.19 27.32
C HIS A 276 -0.54 -2.54 26.19
N LEU A 277 -0.97 -3.29 25.18
CA LEU A 277 -0.16 -3.69 24.02
C LEU A 277 -0.49 -2.82 22.81
N THR A 278 0.48 -2.02 22.41
CA THR A 278 0.34 -1.06 21.31
C THR A 278 0.07 -1.76 19.98
N THR A 279 0.69 -2.91 19.72
CA THR A 279 0.52 -3.60 18.44
C THR A 279 -0.86 -4.24 18.29
N VAL A 280 -1.43 -4.78 19.38
CA VAL A 280 -2.78 -5.36 19.35
C VAL A 280 -3.82 -4.27 19.17
N THR A 281 -3.66 -3.14 19.86
CA THR A 281 -4.58 -2.00 19.72
C THR A 281 -4.50 -1.35 18.34
N ASP A 282 -3.31 -1.23 17.75
CA ASP A 282 -3.12 -0.73 16.38
C ASP A 282 -3.75 -1.68 15.33
N LEU A 283 -3.56 -3.00 15.48
CA LEU A 283 -4.23 -3.99 14.64
C LEU A 283 -5.76 -3.86 14.70
N CYS A 284 -6.30 -3.83 15.91
CA CYS A 284 -7.74 -3.72 16.13
C CYS A 284 -8.31 -2.42 15.54
N ARG A 285 -7.63 -1.29 15.76
CA ARG A 285 -8.03 0.01 15.21
C ARG A 285 -8.04 0.00 13.68
N SER A 286 -6.99 -0.54 13.04
CA SER A 286 -6.90 -0.65 11.59
C SER A 286 -8.06 -1.48 11.00
N LEU A 287 -8.39 -2.61 11.63
CA LEU A 287 -9.50 -3.45 11.21
C LEU A 287 -10.86 -2.75 11.35
N SER A 288 -11.12 -2.08 12.47
CA SER A 288 -12.35 -1.30 12.67
C SER A 288 -12.48 -0.18 11.65
N GLN A 289 -11.41 0.58 11.42
CA GLN A 289 -11.38 1.68 10.45
C GLN A 289 -11.63 1.20 9.01
N SER A 290 -11.06 0.06 8.62
CA SER A 290 -11.32 -0.56 7.33
C SER A 290 -12.80 -0.97 7.20
N ALA A 291 -13.38 -1.56 8.25
CA ALA A 291 -14.79 -1.95 8.28
C ALA A 291 -15.76 -0.76 8.23
N GLU A 292 -15.41 0.34 8.88
CA GLU A 292 -16.19 1.59 8.92
C GLU A 292 -16.14 2.40 7.62
N GLY A 293 -15.24 2.07 6.69
CA GLY A 293 -15.12 2.83 5.43
C GLY A 293 -14.23 4.07 5.52
N VAL A 294 -13.61 4.33 6.67
CA VAL A 294 -12.77 5.51 6.90
C VAL A 294 -11.32 5.31 6.45
N HIS A 295 -10.95 4.07 6.11
CA HIS A 295 -9.60 3.67 5.75
C HIS A 295 -9.59 2.63 4.63
N GLY A 296 -8.52 2.64 3.82
CA GLY A 296 -8.24 1.60 2.86
C GLY A 296 -9.33 1.38 1.81
N ARG A 297 -9.48 0.12 1.37
CA ARG A 297 -10.20 -0.26 0.16
C ARG A 297 -11.66 0.17 0.16
N SER A 298 -12.27 0.22 1.34
CA SER A 298 -13.68 0.57 1.54
C SER A 298 -13.99 2.04 1.22
N ARG A 299 -12.99 2.94 1.26
CA ARG A 299 -13.10 4.35 0.84
C ARG A 299 -13.51 4.54 -0.63
N GLU A 300 -13.29 3.55 -1.50
CA GLU A 300 -13.75 3.67 -2.89
C GLU A 300 -15.28 3.82 -2.96
N LYS A 301 -16.03 3.26 -1.99
CA LYS A 301 -17.49 3.36 -1.98
C LYS A 301 -18.01 4.77 -1.69
N THR A 302 -17.20 5.60 -1.04
CA THR A 302 -17.56 6.98 -0.68
C THR A 302 -17.11 7.97 -1.74
N ARG A 303 -16.67 7.48 -2.90
CA ARG A 303 -16.14 8.31 -3.98
C ARG A 303 -17.29 8.89 -4.81
N GLU A 304 -17.25 10.21 -5.04
CA GLU A 304 -18.32 10.92 -5.76
C GLU A 304 -18.05 11.05 -7.26
N ASP A 305 -16.86 10.71 -7.75
CA ASP A 305 -16.48 10.89 -9.14
C ASP A 305 -16.72 9.63 -10.02
N SER A 306 -17.32 9.84 -11.19
CA SER A 306 -17.63 8.75 -12.14
C SER A 306 -16.35 8.29 -12.86
N LYS A 307 -16.07 6.97 -12.89
CA LYS A 307 -14.93 6.39 -13.64
C LYS A 307 -14.93 6.71 -15.14
N PHE A 308 -16.09 7.09 -15.69
CA PHE A 308 -16.29 7.34 -17.13
C PHE A 308 -16.74 8.78 -17.44
N ALA A 309 -16.66 9.70 -16.47
CA ALA A 309 -16.88 11.11 -16.74
C ALA A 309 -15.74 11.66 -17.61
N THR A 310 -15.81 11.38 -18.90
CA THR A 310 -15.12 12.17 -19.91
C THR A 310 -15.87 13.49 -20.03
N GLN A 311 -15.17 14.62 -19.98
CA GLN A 311 -15.82 15.89 -20.31
C GLN A 311 -16.39 15.82 -21.73
N PRO A 312 -17.53 16.47 -22.02
CA PRO A 312 -18.02 16.58 -23.40
C PRO A 312 -16.93 17.24 -24.25
N LYS A 313 -16.66 16.62 -25.41
CA LYS A 313 -15.67 17.07 -26.40
C LYS A 313 -15.89 18.50 -26.85
#